data_AF-L0II03-F1
#
_entry.id   AF-L0II03-F1
#
_cell.length_a   1.000
_cell.length_b   1.000
_cell.length_c   1.000
_cell.angle_alpha   90.00
_cell.angle_beta   90.00
_cell.angle_gamma   90.00
#
_symmetry.space_group_name_H-M   'P 1'
#
loop_
_entity.id
_entity.type
_entity.pdbx_description
1 polymer ?
#
loop_
_entity_poly.entity_id
_entity_poly.type
_entity_poly.pdbx_seq_one_letter_code
_entity_poly.pdbx_strand_id
1 'polypeptide(L)'
;MNSKNDILKTGIILLVITGIAAIVLGFFNFITERPIAKQLENTNMEAMKAVLPAEQYTKLDLSKYKFNFDTSGDSKLTPDSKLIEEINEGKSSGNVVGYVIKVAPQGFGGPIEEMIGIDKDGKITGIKIVNQSETPGLGAKSEDPNWNKQYKGKNADKDLVIVKTIPSQDNQIQAITGATITSRAVTKGVNTAIEAYKVIAGSNK
;
A
#
# COMPACT_ATOMS: atom_id res chain seq x y z
N MET A 1 -30.69 -47.58 31.61
CA MET A 1 -30.05 -47.13 30.35
C MET A 1 -30.79 -45.91 29.84
N ASN A 2 -30.24 -44.70 30.05
CA ASN A 2 -30.78 -43.44 29.51
C ASN A 2 -29.73 -42.69 28.66
N SER A 3 -28.67 -43.39 28.21
CA SER A 3 -27.51 -42.79 27.55
C SER A 3 -27.84 -42.02 26.27
N LYS A 4 -28.87 -42.43 25.51
CA LYS A 4 -29.32 -41.71 24.30
C LYS A 4 -29.89 -40.32 24.63
N ASN A 5 -30.64 -40.19 25.73
CA ASN A 5 -31.22 -38.91 26.13
C ASN A 5 -30.16 -37.98 26.72
N ASP A 6 -29.16 -38.52 27.41
CA ASP A 6 -28.05 -37.72 27.94
C ASP A 6 -27.11 -37.23 26.84
N ILE A 7 -26.85 -38.05 25.82
CA ILE A 7 -26.07 -37.65 24.64
C ILE A 7 -26.83 -36.57 23.84
N LEU A 8 -28.14 -36.76 23.61
CA LEU A 8 -28.96 -35.79 22.90
C LEU A 8 -29.05 -34.45 23.67
N LYS A 9 -29.25 -34.51 24.99
CA LYS A 9 -29.31 -33.33 25.86
C LYS A 9 -27.98 -32.56 25.85
N THR A 10 -26.85 -33.27 25.94
CA THR A 10 -25.52 -32.65 25.88
C THR A 10 -25.25 -32.03 24.51
N GLY A 11 -25.64 -32.70 23.42
CA GLY A 11 -25.53 -32.17 22.06
C GLY A 11 -26.37 -30.91 21.84
N ILE A 12 -27.60 -30.86 22.37
CA ILE A 12 -28.47 -29.67 22.29
C ILE A 12 -27.88 -28.53 23.12
N ILE A 13 -27.39 -28.80 24.34
CA ILE A 13 -26.75 -27.78 25.18
C ILE A 13 -25.53 -27.18 24.47
N LEU A 14 -24.70 -28.01 23.84
CA LEU A 14 -23.54 -27.55 23.08
C LEU A 14 -23.97 -26.68 21.88
N LEU A 15 -24.98 -27.11 21.11
CA LEU A 15 -25.51 -26.36 19.97
C LEU A 15 -26.06 -24.98 20.37
N VAL A 16 -26.74 -24.92 21.53
CA VAL A 16 -27.25 -23.65 22.05
C VAL A 16 -26.10 -22.73 22.46
N ILE A 17 -25.10 -23.24 23.17
CA ILE A 17 -23.95 -22.42 23.62
C ILE A 17 -23.13 -21.94 22.41
N THR A 18 -22.84 -22.81 21.44
CA THR A 18 -22.09 -22.43 20.23
C THR A 18 -22.90 -21.47 19.34
N GLY A 19 -24.21 -21.67 19.24
CA GLY A 19 -25.11 -20.76 18.53
C GLY A 19 -25.12 -19.37 19.16
N ILE A 20 -25.22 -19.28 20.49
CA ILE A 20 -25.14 -18.01 21.21
C ILE A 20 -23.77 -17.34 20.98
N ALA A 21 -22.66 -18.09 21.09
CA ALA A 21 -21.33 -17.56 20.86
C ALA A 21 -21.15 -17.03 19.42
N ALA A 22 -21.66 -17.74 18.41
CA ALA A 22 -21.61 -17.30 17.02
C ALA A 22 -22.45 -16.04 16.76
N ILE A 23 -23.64 -15.94 17.38
CA ILE A 23 -24.51 -14.76 17.27
C ILE A 23 -23.82 -13.54 17.92
N VAL A 24 -23.25 -13.73 19.11
CA VAL A 24 -22.53 -12.66 19.82
C VAL A 24 -21.32 -12.19 19.00
N LEU A 25 -20.52 -13.11 18.47
CA LEU A 25 -19.36 -12.77 17.63
C LEU A 25 -19.77 -12.06 16.34
N GLY A 26 -20.84 -12.53 15.67
CA GLY A 26 -21.37 -11.89 14.46
C GLY A 26 -21.90 -10.48 14.72
N PHE A 27 -22.56 -10.27 15.86
CA PHE A 27 -23.03 -8.95 16.28
C PHE A 27 -21.87 -7.99 16.56
N PHE A 28 -20.83 -8.44 17.27
CA PHE A 28 -19.63 -7.63 17.45
C PHE A 28 -18.92 -7.33 16.13
N ASN A 29 -18.77 -8.32 15.24
CA ASN A 29 -18.15 -8.08 13.95
C ASN A 29 -18.92 -7.02 13.13
N PHE A 30 -20.24 -7.17 13.02
CA PHE A 30 -21.10 -6.23 12.29
C PHE A 30 -21.06 -4.79 12.85
N ILE A 31 -20.95 -4.63 14.18
CA ILE A 31 -20.82 -3.31 14.80
C ILE A 31 -19.41 -2.74 14.61
N THR A 32 -18.37 -3.57 14.66
CA THR A 32 -16.97 -3.13 14.63
C THR A 32 -16.49 -2.80 13.21
N GLU A 33 -17.04 -3.45 12.18
CA GLU A 33 -16.72 -3.15 10.78
C GLU A 33 -16.99 -1.68 10.40
N ARG A 34 -18.06 -1.07 10.94
CA ARG A 34 -18.45 0.31 10.63
C ARG A 34 -17.42 1.37 11.09
N PRO A 35 -16.94 1.39 12.35
CA PRO A 35 -15.89 2.30 12.78
C PRO A 35 -14.51 1.97 12.18
N ILE A 36 -14.19 0.69 11.95
CA ILE A 36 -12.91 0.31 11.31
C ILE A 36 -12.84 0.87 9.89
N ALA A 37 -13.91 0.75 9.10
CA ALA A 37 -13.95 1.29 7.74
C ALA A 37 -13.72 2.80 7.72
N LYS A 38 -14.35 3.54 8.63
CA LYS A 38 -14.20 5.00 8.73
C LYS A 38 -12.81 5.44 9.19
N GLN A 39 -12.21 4.71 10.13
CA GLN A 39 -10.83 4.97 10.55
C GLN A 39 -9.83 4.66 9.45
N LEU A 40 -10.05 3.57 8.70
CA LEU A 40 -9.21 3.21 7.55
C LEU A 40 -9.32 4.27 6.45
N GLU A 41 -10.53 4.73 6.15
CA GLU A 41 -10.75 5.79 5.16
C GLU A 41 -10.09 7.12 5.56
N ASN A 42 -10.20 7.52 6.83
CA ASN A 42 -9.53 8.71 7.34
C ASN A 42 -8.00 8.57 7.30
N THR A 43 -7.45 7.44 7.75
CA THR A 43 -6.00 7.17 7.72
C THR A 43 -5.48 7.18 6.28
N ASN A 44 -6.22 6.57 5.36
CA ASN A 44 -5.88 6.56 3.94
C ASN A 44 -5.94 7.97 3.35
N MET A 45 -6.95 8.76 3.68
CA MET A 45 -7.05 10.16 3.23
C MET A 45 -5.91 11.03 3.80
N GLU A 46 -5.53 10.83 5.06
CA GLU A 46 -4.39 11.50 5.66
C GLU A 46 -3.08 11.10 4.99
N ALA A 47 -2.89 9.81 4.70
CA ALA A 47 -1.74 9.31 3.96
C ALA A 47 -1.68 9.91 2.54
N MET A 48 -2.81 9.98 1.83
CA MET A 48 -2.91 10.64 0.52
C MET A 48 -2.51 12.11 0.59
N LYS A 49 -3.01 12.86 1.59
CA LYS A 49 -2.63 14.27 1.83
C LYS A 49 -1.15 14.43 2.16
N ALA A 50 -0.58 13.50 2.91
CA ALA A 50 0.83 13.53 3.29
C ALA A 50 1.75 13.33 2.08
N VAL A 51 1.36 12.48 1.12
CA VAL A 51 2.19 12.19 -0.05
C VAL A 51 1.94 13.16 -1.20
N LEU A 52 0.71 13.61 -1.44
CA LEU A 52 0.36 14.58 -2.47
C LEU A 52 -0.66 15.58 -1.92
N PRO A 53 -0.29 16.81 -1.56
CA PRO A 53 -1.24 17.82 -1.09
C PRO A 53 -2.24 18.21 -2.19
N ALA A 54 -3.50 17.81 -2.04
CA ALA A 54 -4.61 18.18 -2.94
C ALA A 54 -5.89 18.44 -2.13
N GLU A 55 -6.82 19.21 -2.70
CA GLU A 55 -8.11 19.51 -2.07
C GLU A 55 -9.09 18.34 -2.20
N GLN A 56 -9.03 17.64 -3.33
CA GLN A 56 -9.92 16.53 -3.67
C GLN A 56 -9.12 15.37 -4.26
N TYR A 57 -9.55 14.15 -3.96
CA TYR A 57 -9.03 12.92 -4.55
C TYR A 57 -10.17 12.19 -5.23
N THR A 58 -9.96 11.74 -6.46
CA THR A 58 -10.93 10.95 -7.21
C THR A 58 -10.29 9.62 -7.59
N LYS A 59 -10.86 8.52 -7.11
CA LYS A 59 -10.43 7.18 -7.46
C LYS A 59 -10.63 6.94 -8.96
N LEU A 60 -9.56 6.56 -9.65
CA LEU A 60 -9.59 6.23 -11.07
C LEU A 60 -10.08 4.80 -11.27
N ASP A 61 -10.84 4.62 -12.35
CA ASP A 61 -11.26 3.31 -12.80
C ASP A 61 -10.11 2.65 -13.59
N LEU A 62 -9.39 1.75 -12.91
CA LEU A 62 -8.21 1.07 -13.47
C LEU A 62 -8.54 0.20 -14.69
N SER A 63 -9.80 -0.21 -14.88
CA SER A 63 -10.22 -1.02 -16.03
C SER A 63 -10.07 -0.29 -17.38
N LYS A 64 -9.99 1.05 -17.34
CA LYS A 64 -9.80 1.90 -18.52
C LYS A 64 -8.35 1.98 -18.99
N TYR A 65 -7.40 1.52 -18.17
CA TYR A 65 -5.97 1.63 -18.43
C TYR A 65 -5.36 0.26 -18.71
N LYS A 66 -4.41 0.22 -19.64
CA LYS A 66 -3.60 -0.97 -19.93
C LYS A 66 -2.19 -0.76 -19.38
N PHE A 67 -1.92 -1.38 -18.24
CA PHE A 67 -0.60 -1.32 -17.60
C PHE A 67 0.34 -2.35 -18.23
N ASN A 68 0.96 -1.97 -19.36
CA ASN A 68 2.00 -2.75 -20.03
C ASN A 68 3.35 -2.27 -19.53
N PHE A 69 3.80 -2.81 -18.41
CA PHE A 69 5.06 -2.39 -17.80
C PHE A 69 6.25 -3.03 -18.49
N ASP A 70 7.29 -2.22 -18.66
CA ASP A 70 8.58 -2.75 -19.04
C ASP A 70 9.15 -3.55 -17.86
N THR A 71 9.27 -4.86 -18.06
CA THR A 71 9.81 -5.79 -17.06
C THR A 71 11.26 -6.14 -17.34
N SER A 72 11.91 -5.44 -18.29
CA SER A 72 13.31 -5.64 -18.60
C SER A 72 14.19 -4.97 -17.54
N GLY A 73 14.64 -5.75 -16.54
CA GLY A 73 15.46 -5.24 -15.45
C GLY A 73 15.80 -6.27 -14.37
N ASP A 74 16.34 -5.81 -13.24
CA ASP A 74 16.51 -6.65 -12.04
C ASP A 74 15.14 -7.10 -11.55
N SER A 75 14.83 -8.39 -11.68
CA SER A 75 13.56 -9.02 -11.29
C SER A 75 13.07 -8.66 -9.87
N LYS A 76 13.96 -8.22 -8.98
CA LYS A 76 13.61 -7.80 -7.60
C LYS A 76 13.13 -6.35 -7.49
N LEU A 77 13.38 -5.53 -8.51
CA LEU A 77 12.99 -4.12 -8.60
C LEU A 77 12.09 -3.82 -9.81
N THR A 78 11.88 -4.80 -10.68
CA THR A 78 10.99 -4.67 -11.84
C THR A 78 9.58 -4.30 -11.42
N PRO A 79 9.00 -3.23 -11.97
CA PRO A 79 7.59 -2.86 -11.83
C PRO A 79 6.65 -4.04 -12.10
N ASP A 80 5.55 -4.14 -11.35
CA ASP A 80 4.51 -5.15 -11.60
C ASP A 80 3.12 -4.54 -11.38
N SER A 81 2.32 -4.48 -12.45
CA SER A 81 1.00 -3.87 -12.44
C SER A 81 0.01 -4.58 -11.50
N LYS A 82 0.26 -5.84 -11.15
CA LYS A 82 -0.55 -6.58 -10.16
C LYS A 82 -0.40 -6.05 -8.74
N LEU A 83 0.65 -5.28 -8.47
CA LEU A 83 0.88 -4.70 -7.15
C LEU A 83 0.05 -3.43 -6.92
N ILE A 84 -0.58 -2.88 -7.97
CA ILE A 84 -1.39 -1.66 -7.89
C ILE A 84 -2.76 -2.03 -7.31
N GLU A 85 -3.07 -1.46 -6.15
CA GLU A 85 -4.39 -1.64 -5.52
C GLU A 85 -5.34 -0.52 -5.93
N GLU A 86 -4.83 0.70 -6.02
CA GLU A 86 -5.64 1.89 -6.22
C GLU A 86 -4.83 3.05 -6.79
N ILE A 87 -5.48 3.86 -7.62
CA ILE A 87 -4.92 5.14 -8.08
C ILE A 87 -5.96 6.23 -7.89
N ASN A 88 -5.55 7.34 -7.29
CA ASN A 88 -6.37 8.52 -7.05
C ASN A 88 -5.80 9.72 -7.78
N GLU A 89 -6.63 10.41 -8.55
CA GLU A 89 -6.32 11.70 -9.14
C GLU A 89 -6.51 12.82 -8.10
N GLY A 90 -5.46 13.58 -7.82
CA GLY A 90 -5.50 14.74 -6.93
C GLY A 90 -5.85 16.00 -7.70
N LYS A 91 -6.84 16.76 -7.22
CA LYS A 91 -7.23 18.06 -7.78
C LYS A 91 -7.14 19.18 -6.75
N SER A 92 -6.70 20.35 -7.20
CA SER A 92 -6.71 21.59 -6.44
C SER A 92 -7.19 22.72 -7.35
N SER A 93 -8.14 23.53 -6.89
CA SER A 93 -8.71 24.63 -7.70
C SER A 93 -9.24 24.17 -9.07
N GLY A 94 -9.78 22.95 -9.13
CA GLY A 94 -10.31 22.34 -10.37
C GLY A 94 -9.25 21.75 -11.33
N ASN A 95 -7.96 21.92 -11.05
CA ASN A 95 -6.88 21.40 -11.89
C ASN A 95 -6.27 20.13 -11.29
N VAL A 96 -5.87 19.19 -12.15
CA VAL A 96 -5.11 18.01 -11.72
C VAL A 96 -3.72 18.44 -11.27
N VAL A 97 -3.37 18.15 -10.02
CA VAL A 97 -2.06 18.48 -9.44
C VAL A 97 -1.12 17.27 -9.40
N GLY A 98 -1.67 16.05 -9.53
CA GLY A 98 -0.89 14.81 -9.54
C GLY A 98 -1.77 13.60 -9.27
N TYR A 99 -1.11 12.48 -8.98
CA TYR A 99 -1.74 11.20 -8.68
C TYR A 99 -1.15 10.58 -7.40
N VAL A 100 -2.00 9.91 -6.64
CA VAL A 100 -1.60 9.06 -5.52
C VAL A 100 -1.83 7.60 -5.91
N ILE A 101 -0.78 6.81 -5.86
CA ILE A 101 -0.80 5.41 -6.30
C ILE A 101 -0.52 4.53 -5.07
N LYS A 102 -1.47 3.65 -4.74
CA LYS A 102 -1.34 2.67 -3.67
C LYS A 102 -0.87 1.35 -4.25
N VAL A 103 0.22 0.82 -3.69
CA VAL A 103 0.80 -0.46 -4.09
C VAL A 103 1.08 -1.34 -2.88
N ALA A 104 1.15 -2.65 -3.10
CA ALA A 104 1.44 -3.64 -2.06
C ALA A 104 2.55 -4.63 -2.49
N PRO A 105 3.82 -4.18 -2.67
CA PRO A 105 4.93 -5.09 -2.92
C PRO A 105 5.17 -6.06 -1.76
N GLN A 106 5.66 -7.26 -2.10
CA GLN A 106 6.04 -8.26 -1.11
C GLN A 106 7.37 -7.91 -0.44
N GLY A 107 7.32 -7.62 0.87
CA GLY A 107 8.46 -7.43 1.77
C GLY A 107 8.98 -8.74 2.38
N PHE A 108 9.81 -8.62 3.43
CA PHE A 108 10.38 -9.78 4.13
C PHE A 108 9.37 -10.46 5.06
N GLY A 109 8.61 -9.67 5.82
CA GLY A 109 7.59 -10.12 6.77
C GLY A 109 6.17 -10.19 6.20
N GLY A 110 5.94 -9.63 5.02
CA GLY A 110 4.63 -9.63 4.37
C GLY A 110 4.50 -8.57 3.28
N PRO A 111 3.30 -8.39 2.71
CA PRO A 111 2.99 -7.23 1.87
C PRO A 111 3.26 -5.92 2.62
N ILE A 112 3.85 -4.95 1.92
CA ILE A 112 4.05 -3.58 2.41
C ILE A 112 3.10 -2.69 1.63
N GLU A 113 2.02 -2.25 2.26
CA GLU A 113 1.11 -1.30 1.64
C GLU A 113 1.70 0.10 1.76
N GLU A 114 1.95 0.72 0.62
CA GLU A 114 2.51 2.05 0.54
C GLU A 114 1.74 2.91 -0.46
N MET A 115 1.68 4.19 -0.17
CA MET A 115 1.13 5.22 -1.04
C MET A 115 2.26 6.10 -1.54
N ILE A 116 2.25 6.35 -2.85
CA ILE A 116 3.24 7.17 -3.53
C ILE A 116 2.51 8.33 -4.19
N GLY A 117 2.94 9.56 -3.87
CA GLY A 117 2.48 10.77 -4.55
C GLY A 117 3.43 11.12 -5.69
N ILE A 118 2.87 11.37 -6.88
CA ILE A 118 3.60 11.88 -8.03
C ILE A 118 2.85 13.11 -8.55
N ASP A 119 3.53 14.25 -8.64
CA ASP A 119 2.94 15.47 -9.19
C ASP A 119 2.81 15.42 -10.72
N LYS A 120 2.05 16.37 -11.27
CA LYS A 120 1.86 16.51 -12.73
C LYS A 120 3.17 16.73 -13.51
N ASP A 121 4.23 17.17 -12.84
CA ASP A 121 5.54 17.43 -13.44
C ASP A 121 6.42 16.16 -13.40
N GLY A 122 5.87 15.05 -12.93
CA GLY A 122 6.56 13.75 -12.85
C GLY A 122 7.57 13.70 -11.73
N LYS A 123 7.41 14.47 -10.66
CA LYS A 123 8.24 14.35 -9.45
C LYS A 123 7.51 13.60 -8.36
N ILE A 124 8.25 12.74 -7.66
CA ILE A 124 7.76 12.05 -6.48
C ILE A 124 7.63 13.08 -5.36
N THR A 125 6.41 13.35 -4.90
CA THR A 125 6.13 14.34 -3.84
C THR A 125 6.33 13.75 -2.45
N GLY A 126 6.21 12.42 -2.33
CA GLY A 126 6.51 11.67 -1.12
C GLY A 126 6.05 10.22 -1.21
N ILE A 127 6.51 9.41 -0.25
CA ILE A 127 6.01 8.06 -0.02
C ILE A 127 5.54 7.94 1.44
N LYS A 128 4.52 7.12 1.66
CA LYS A 128 4.00 6.81 2.99
C LYS A 128 3.65 5.34 3.06
N ILE A 129 4.27 4.64 4.00
CA ILE A 129 3.89 3.27 4.32
C ILE A 129 2.66 3.33 5.24
N VAL A 130 1.63 2.60 4.84
CA VAL A 130 0.31 2.57 5.48
C VAL A 130 0.16 1.31 6.32
N ASN A 131 0.68 0.18 5.84
CA ASN A 131 0.63 -1.09 6.55
C ASN A 131 1.84 -1.96 6.19
N GLN A 132 2.39 -2.67 7.19
CA GLN A 132 3.53 -3.57 7.01
C GLN A 132 3.71 -4.47 8.23
N SER A 133 4.39 -5.61 8.03
CA SER A 133 4.66 -6.62 9.08
C SER A 133 6.15 -6.93 9.20
N GLU A 134 7.03 -5.99 8.85
CA GLU A 134 8.48 -6.23 8.89
C GLU A 134 9.02 -6.25 10.32
N THR A 135 10.20 -6.84 10.50
CA THR A 135 10.83 -6.98 11.81
C THR A 135 11.10 -5.60 12.45
N PRO A 136 10.61 -5.34 13.68
CA PRO A 136 10.91 -4.11 14.43
C PRO A 136 12.42 -3.86 14.56
N GLY A 137 12.85 -2.61 14.35
CA GLY A 137 14.25 -2.22 14.41
C GLY A 137 15.11 -2.59 13.17
N LEU A 138 14.56 -3.36 12.24
CA LEU A 138 15.16 -3.67 10.93
C LEU A 138 14.29 -3.11 9.81
N GLY A 139 13.46 -3.95 9.18
CA GLY A 139 12.63 -3.55 8.04
C GLY A 139 11.58 -2.51 8.39
N ALA A 140 11.05 -2.51 9.62
CA ALA A 140 10.07 -1.52 10.06
C ALA A 140 10.59 -0.08 10.07
N LYS A 141 11.92 0.12 9.97
CA LYS A 141 12.52 1.44 9.75
C LYS A 141 12.14 2.05 8.39
N SER A 142 11.52 1.29 7.50
CA SER A 142 10.94 1.82 6.28
C SER A 142 9.85 2.86 6.55
N GLU A 143 9.22 2.88 7.73
CA GLU A 143 8.29 3.93 8.13
C GLU A 143 8.98 5.25 8.53
N ASP A 144 10.29 5.23 8.79
CA ASP A 144 11.03 6.40 9.27
C ASP A 144 11.04 7.52 8.21
N PRO A 145 10.51 8.71 8.54
CA PRO A 145 10.56 9.87 7.64
C PRO A 145 11.97 10.23 7.16
N ASN A 146 13.01 9.93 7.95
CA ASN A 146 14.40 10.18 7.57
C ASN A 146 14.88 9.27 6.44
N TRP A 147 14.35 8.06 6.35
CA TRP A 147 14.64 7.16 5.25
C TRP A 147 13.76 7.46 4.05
N ASN A 148 12.46 7.71 4.27
CA ASN A 148 11.47 8.00 3.23
C ASN A 148 11.71 9.32 2.48
N LYS A 149 12.34 10.32 3.09
CA LYS A 149 12.65 11.59 2.42
C LYS A 149 13.57 11.43 1.20
N GLN A 150 14.30 10.31 1.08
CA GLN A 150 15.15 10.04 -0.06
C GLN A 150 14.39 9.98 -1.38
N TYR A 151 13.12 9.57 -1.36
CA TYR A 151 12.27 9.45 -2.54
C TYR A 151 11.72 10.81 -3.00
N LYS A 152 11.53 11.75 -2.07
CA LYS A 152 10.95 13.06 -2.36
C LYS A 152 11.84 13.86 -3.31
N GLY A 153 11.24 14.40 -4.37
CA GLY A 153 11.89 15.24 -5.38
C GLY A 153 12.58 14.46 -6.51
N LYS A 154 12.67 13.13 -6.42
CA LYS A 154 13.18 12.30 -7.51
C LYS A 154 12.20 12.32 -8.70
N ASN A 155 12.74 12.21 -9.91
CA ASN A 155 11.94 12.18 -11.13
C ASN A 155 11.40 10.77 -11.39
N ALA A 156 10.17 10.71 -11.89
CA ALA A 156 9.46 9.51 -12.34
C ALA A 156 9.77 9.18 -13.83
N ASP A 157 10.92 9.63 -14.35
CA ASP A 157 11.38 9.32 -15.70
C ASP A 157 12.25 8.05 -15.74
N LYS A 158 12.88 7.70 -14.61
CA LYS A 158 13.79 6.57 -14.47
C LYS A 158 13.44 5.72 -13.26
N ASP A 159 13.73 4.44 -13.37
CA ASP A 159 13.64 3.53 -12.24
C ASP A 159 14.65 3.88 -11.15
N LEU A 160 14.17 3.75 -9.92
CA LEU A 160 14.98 3.90 -8.73
C LEU A 160 15.69 2.59 -8.41
N VAL A 161 16.93 2.70 -7.94
CA VAL A 161 17.78 1.56 -7.59
C VAL A 161 18.21 1.63 -6.13
N ILE A 162 18.40 0.46 -5.51
CA ILE A 162 18.90 0.35 -4.15
C ILE A 162 20.43 0.21 -4.14
N VAL A 163 21.10 1.06 -3.35
CA VAL A 163 22.54 0.96 -3.06
C VAL A 163 22.78 0.74 -1.57
N LYS A 164 23.86 0.05 -1.21
CA LYS A 164 24.24 -0.17 0.21
C LYS A 164 25.17 0.93 0.75
N THR A 165 25.60 1.84 -0.10
CA THR A 165 26.48 2.98 0.20
C THR A 165 25.70 4.28 0.22
N ILE A 166 26.38 5.38 0.50
CA ILE A 166 25.80 6.72 0.29
C ILE A 166 25.45 6.85 -1.20
N PRO A 167 24.21 7.27 -1.55
CA PRO A 167 23.79 7.48 -2.93
C PRO A 167 24.71 8.46 -3.65
N SER A 168 25.19 8.09 -4.83
CA SER A 168 26.02 8.95 -5.70
C SER A 168 25.29 9.45 -6.94
N GLN A 169 24.08 8.95 -7.19
CA GLN A 169 23.23 9.31 -8.31
C GLN A 169 21.80 9.63 -7.85
N ASP A 170 21.11 10.47 -8.60
CA ASP A 170 19.77 10.95 -8.23
C ASP A 170 18.69 9.86 -8.23
N ASN A 171 18.88 8.75 -8.95
CA ASN A 171 17.97 7.60 -8.94
C ASN A 171 18.33 6.54 -7.89
N GLN A 172 19.36 6.77 -7.07
CA GLN A 172 19.76 5.83 -6.03
C GLN A 172 19.06 6.13 -4.69
N ILE A 173 18.72 5.06 -4.00
CA ILE A 173 18.17 5.05 -2.64
C ILE A 173 19.08 4.18 -1.78
N GLN A 174 19.46 4.70 -0.62
CA GLN A 174 20.25 3.95 0.35
C GLN A 174 19.39 2.86 1.01
N ALA A 175 19.87 1.63 1.01
CA ALA A 175 19.25 0.51 1.71
C ALA A 175 19.26 0.73 3.23
N ILE A 176 18.21 0.28 3.91
CA ILE A 176 18.21 0.13 5.36
C ILE A 176 19.23 -0.94 5.73
N THR A 177 20.16 -0.61 6.62
CA THR A 177 21.18 -1.56 7.08
C THR A 177 20.53 -2.77 7.73
N GLY A 178 20.88 -3.97 7.23
CA GLY A 178 20.29 -5.23 7.71
C GLY A 178 18.90 -5.57 7.15
N ALA A 179 18.28 -4.69 6.36
CA ALA A 179 16.93 -4.89 5.81
C ALA A 179 16.84 -4.61 4.30
N THR A 180 17.79 -5.15 3.52
CA THR A 180 17.84 -4.93 2.06
C THR A 180 16.63 -5.49 1.31
N ILE A 181 16.00 -6.56 1.82
CA ILE A 181 14.79 -7.13 1.20
C ILE A 181 13.63 -6.14 1.29
N THR A 182 13.40 -5.58 2.48
CA THR A 182 12.42 -4.52 2.72
C THR A 182 12.68 -3.30 1.84
N SER A 183 13.91 -2.80 1.81
CA SER A 183 14.25 -1.62 0.99
C SER A 183 14.01 -1.87 -0.50
N ARG A 184 14.28 -3.08 -1.00
CA ARG A 184 13.96 -3.44 -2.38
C ARG A 184 12.47 -3.51 -2.63
N ALA A 185 11.69 -4.06 -1.69
CA ALA A 185 10.25 -4.15 -1.82
C ALA A 185 9.59 -2.76 -1.93
N VAL A 186 9.93 -1.84 -1.03
CA VAL A 186 9.47 -0.43 -1.09
C VAL A 186 9.86 0.21 -2.41
N THR A 187 11.15 0.12 -2.80
CA THR A 187 11.58 0.72 -4.08
C THR A 187 10.90 0.08 -5.30
N LYS A 188 10.59 -1.22 -5.26
CA LYS A 188 9.81 -1.89 -6.30
C LYS A 188 8.40 -1.33 -6.40
N GLY A 189 7.73 -1.07 -5.27
CA GLY A 189 6.41 -0.43 -5.28
C GLY A 189 6.47 1.00 -5.82
N VAL A 190 7.52 1.76 -5.46
CA VAL A 190 7.75 3.09 -6.05
C VAL A 190 7.97 3.02 -7.56
N ASN A 191 8.80 2.10 -8.07
CA ASN A 191 8.99 1.93 -9.51
C ASN A 191 7.69 1.50 -10.21
N THR A 192 6.88 0.66 -9.54
CA THR A 192 5.54 0.29 -10.03
C THR A 192 4.62 1.51 -10.15
N ALA A 193 4.65 2.41 -9.15
CA ALA A 193 3.90 3.66 -9.22
C ALA A 193 4.41 4.59 -10.32
N ILE A 194 5.73 4.65 -10.56
CA ILE A 194 6.32 5.43 -11.66
C ILE A 194 5.78 4.93 -13.01
N GLU A 195 5.79 3.63 -13.27
CA GLU A 195 5.27 3.07 -14.52
C GLU A 195 3.75 3.27 -14.66
N ALA A 196 2.99 3.11 -13.57
CA ALA A 196 1.57 3.40 -13.56
C ALA A 196 1.28 4.87 -13.91
N TYR A 197 2.06 5.79 -13.35
CA TYR A 197 1.97 7.22 -13.65
C TYR A 197 2.26 7.51 -15.12
N LYS A 198 3.30 6.90 -15.71
CA LYS A 198 3.61 7.07 -17.15
C LYS A 198 2.44 6.66 -18.04
N VAL A 199 1.76 5.55 -17.72
CA VAL A 199 0.57 5.09 -18.45
C VAL A 199 -0.58 6.09 -18.34
N ILE A 200 -0.86 6.58 -17.12
CA ILE A 200 -2.00 7.49 -16.88
C ILE A 200 -1.74 8.88 -17.46
N ALA A 201 -0.58 9.47 -17.16
CA ALA A 201 -0.19 10.78 -17.68
C ALA A 201 -0.03 10.75 -19.21
N GLY A 202 0.41 9.62 -19.77
CA GLY A 202 0.49 9.41 -21.22
C GLY A 202 -0.87 9.22 -21.90
N SER A 203 -1.86 8.64 -21.20
CA SER A 203 -3.22 8.44 -21.72
C SER A 203 -4.10 9.71 -21.67
N ASN A 204 -3.69 10.71 -20.89
CA ASN A 204 -4.36 12.01 -20.77
C ASN A 204 -3.87 13.06 -21.80
N LYS A 205 -3.04 12.65 -22.77
CA LYS A 205 -2.65 13.45 -23.96
C LYS A 205 -3.41 12.97 -25.19
#